data_AF-A0AAN8N2U2-F1
#
_entry.id   AF-A0AAN8N2U2-F1
#
_cell.length_a   1.000
_cell.length_b   1.000
_cell.length_c   1.000
_cell.angle_alpha   90.00
_cell.angle_beta   90.00
_cell.angle_gamma   90.00
#
_symmetry.space_group_name_H-M   'P 1'
#
loop_
_entity.id
_entity.type
_entity.pdbx_description
1 polymer ?
#
loop_
_entity_poly.entity_id
_entity_poly.type
_entity_poly.pdbx_seq_one_letter_code
_entity_poly.pdbx_strand_id
1 'polypeptide(L)'
;MSSGSIIPTNPVDSEKAQAVYDRVVRAAGCDQASSIFSSVSSRVSSEPAPMGYNGFAIAYGPRSGNRTVLDSPERLVASGKYAAVPMIQGSMEDEGTLTSLFQPNVTTTALLAQYLKQLYFWRASEAELVDYTSTYGNEFSGAVLGSPFRTGTDNELFPGFELRAALIGTPYLGTSHGSDVIPIFSGNTTVHAANELQTAFLNFIYTLDPDGKLEPGKKTPLWLQWSMDYQQLQIFPDSSRLVVDNYRAESFDWILKHVDILHF
;
A
#
# COMPACT_ATOMS: atom_id res chain seq x y z
N MET A 1 -10.30 -2.20 7.55
CA MET A 1 -9.06 -2.40 6.77
C MET A 1 -8.18 -1.19 7.03
N SER A 2 -7.00 -1.42 7.60
CA SER A 2 -5.93 -0.40 7.70
C SER A 2 -4.87 -0.77 6.69
N SER A 3 -4.36 0.21 5.94
CA SER A 3 -3.15 0.06 5.10
C SER A 3 -3.19 -1.07 4.05
N GLY A 4 -4.35 -1.29 3.41
CA GLY A 4 -4.47 -2.14 2.21
C GLY A 4 -5.83 -2.77 1.98
N SER A 5 -6.15 -3.10 0.72
CA SER A 5 -7.33 -3.87 0.32
C SER A 5 -7.18 -4.61 -1.01
N ILE A 6 -7.29 -3.91 -2.16
CA ILE A 6 -7.19 -4.50 -3.50
C ILE A 6 -5.72 -4.48 -3.95
N ILE A 7 -5.17 -5.64 -4.32
CA ILE A 7 -3.79 -5.77 -4.84
C ILE A 7 -3.83 -6.58 -6.15
N PRO A 8 -3.74 -5.92 -7.33
CA PRO A 8 -3.65 -6.61 -8.62
C PRO A 8 -2.41 -7.51 -8.69
N THR A 9 -2.63 -8.77 -9.01
CA THR A 9 -1.61 -9.84 -8.93
C THR A 9 -1.63 -10.73 -10.15
N ASN A 10 -0.45 -11.09 -10.64
CA ASN A 10 -0.31 -12.15 -11.63
C ASN A 10 -0.63 -13.52 -11.01
N PRO A 11 -1.19 -14.48 -11.77
CA PRO A 11 -1.51 -15.83 -11.31
C PRO A 11 -0.35 -16.58 -10.63
N VAL A 12 -0.69 -17.61 -9.85
CA VAL A 12 0.25 -18.45 -9.10
C VAL A 12 1.22 -19.24 -9.98
N ASP A 13 0.89 -19.43 -11.26
CA ASP A 13 1.67 -20.08 -12.32
C ASP A 13 2.30 -19.08 -13.31
N SER A 14 2.29 -17.77 -13.00
CA SER A 14 2.95 -16.74 -13.80
C SER A 14 4.48 -16.81 -13.73
N GLU A 15 5.16 -16.25 -14.75
CA GLU A 15 6.62 -16.17 -14.85
C GLU A 15 7.29 -15.65 -13.57
N LYS A 16 6.66 -14.68 -12.88
CA LYS A 16 7.16 -14.09 -11.64
C LYS A 16 7.06 -15.05 -10.46
N ALA A 17 5.95 -15.77 -10.34
CA ALA A 17 5.77 -16.79 -9.32
C ALA A 17 6.70 -17.99 -9.56
N GLN A 18 6.87 -18.41 -10.82
CA GLN A 18 7.84 -19.44 -11.21
C GLN A 18 9.28 -18.99 -10.91
N ALA A 19 9.66 -17.75 -11.21
CA ALA A 19 10.99 -17.23 -10.93
C ALA A 19 11.30 -17.15 -9.42
N VAL A 20 10.31 -16.88 -8.56
CA VAL A 20 10.42 -17.02 -7.09
C VAL A 20 10.64 -18.49 -6.72
N TYR A 21 9.77 -19.39 -7.18
CA TYR A 21 9.86 -20.83 -6.91
C TYR A 21 11.24 -21.39 -7.29
N ASP A 22 11.70 -21.13 -8.51
CA ASP A 22 13.00 -21.59 -9.01
C ASP A 22 14.19 -21.08 -8.18
N ARG A 23 14.12 -19.86 -7.61
CA ARG A 23 15.17 -19.37 -6.70
C ARG A 23 15.20 -20.16 -5.40
N VAL A 24 14.04 -20.48 -4.83
CA VAL A 24 13.96 -21.30 -3.61
C VAL A 24 14.39 -22.75 -3.87
N VAL A 25 14.07 -23.32 -5.05
CA VAL A 25 14.51 -24.66 -5.46
C VAL A 25 16.04 -24.72 -5.61
N ARG A 26 16.65 -23.72 -6.27
CA ARG A 26 18.12 -23.56 -6.32
C ARG A 26 18.75 -23.41 -4.95
N ALA A 27 18.18 -22.55 -4.09
CA ALA A 27 18.65 -22.36 -2.71
C ALA A 27 18.55 -23.63 -1.85
N ALA A 28 17.63 -24.53 -2.19
CA ALA A 28 17.46 -25.85 -1.59
C ALA A 28 18.33 -26.96 -2.23
N GLY A 29 19.10 -26.65 -3.28
CA GLY A 29 19.88 -27.64 -4.03
C GLY A 29 19.01 -28.71 -4.69
N CYS A 30 17.74 -28.39 -5.00
CA CYS A 30 16.70 -29.33 -5.40
C CYS A 30 16.45 -29.35 -6.91
N ASP A 31 17.29 -28.69 -7.71
CA ASP A 31 17.11 -28.49 -9.17
C ASP A 31 17.01 -29.77 -10.00
N GLN A 32 17.40 -30.92 -9.43
CA GLN A 32 17.39 -32.24 -10.06
C GLN A 32 16.59 -33.28 -9.25
N ALA A 33 15.85 -32.86 -8.23
CA ALA A 33 15.13 -33.76 -7.32
C ALA A 33 13.67 -33.99 -7.76
N SER A 34 13.25 -35.25 -7.83
CA SER A 34 11.90 -35.66 -8.26
C SER A 34 10.78 -35.37 -7.24
N SER A 35 11.14 -35.01 -6.00
CA SER A 35 10.24 -34.50 -4.98
C SER A 35 11.02 -33.55 -4.06
N ILE A 36 10.46 -32.35 -3.85
CA ILE A 36 11.21 -31.23 -3.25
C ILE A 36 10.51 -30.58 -2.05
N PHE A 37 9.28 -30.99 -1.75
CA PHE A 37 8.38 -30.31 -0.82
C PHE A 37 8.95 -30.18 0.61
N SER A 38 9.60 -31.25 1.10
CA SER A 38 10.26 -31.27 2.41
C SER A 38 11.54 -30.44 2.49
N SER A 39 12.16 -30.16 1.34
CA SER A 39 13.47 -29.48 1.26
C SER A 39 13.32 -27.98 1.04
N VAL A 40 12.40 -27.59 0.14
CA VAL A 40 12.06 -26.21 -0.22
C VAL A 40 11.55 -25.41 0.98
N SER A 41 10.81 -26.03 1.89
CA SER A 41 10.29 -25.39 3.12
C SER A 41 11.40 -24.78 4.00
N SER A 42 12.60 -25.36 4.01
CA SER A 42 13.76 -24.86 4.76
C SER A 42 14.44 -23.63 4.13
N ARG A 43 14.00 -23.21 2.93
CA ARG A 43 14.65 -22.18 2.11
C ARG A 43 13.74 -21.05 1.65
N VAL A 44 12.47 -21.03 2.02
CA VAL A 44 11.56 -19.91 1.68
C VAL A 44 12.07 -18.55 2.16
N SER A 45 12.89 -18.53 3.22
CA SER A 45 13.60 -17.36 3.75
C SER A 45 14.81 -16.88 2.91
N SER A 46 15.07 -17.48 1.75
CA SER A 46 16.12 -17.02 0.82
C SER A 46 15.70 -15.83 -0.07
N GLU A 47 14.41 -15.54 -0.13
CA GLU A 47 13.87 -14.40 -0.89
C GLU A 47 14.09 -13.06 -0.17
N PRO A 48 14.27 -11.94 -0.91
CA PRO A 48 14.46 -10.62 -0.31
C PRO A 48 13.33 -10.21 0.63
N ALA A 49 13.68 -9.80 1.85
CA ALA A 49 12.74 -9.23 2.80
C ALA A 49 12.27 -7.81 2.36
N PRO A 50 11.06 -7.36 2.74
CA PRO A 50 10.58 -6.03 2.37
C PRO A 50 11.45 -4.87 2.88
N MET A 51 12.16 -5.08 3.99
CA MET A 51 13.15 -4.15 4.55
C MET A 51 14.50 -4.29 3.82
N GLY A 52 14.48 -4.02 2.51
CA GLY A 52 15.59 -4.19 1.59
C GLY A 52 15.24 -3.67 0.20
N TYR A 53 16.18 -3.76 -0.75
CA TYR A 53 16.07 -3.11 -2.06
C TYR A 53 14.76 -3.40 -2.81
N ASN A 54 14.18 -4.60 -2.65
CA ASN A 54 12.93 -4.96 -3.31
C ASN A 54 11.68 -4.21 -2.79
N GLY A 55 11.71 -3.63 -1.59
CA GLY A 55 10.54 -2.97 -1.01
C GLY A 55 9.31 -3.89 -0.94
N PHE A 56 8.15 -3.40 -1.36
CA PHE A 56 6.93 -4.18 -1.43
C PHE A 56 6.78 -5.06 -2.70
N ALA A 57 7.84 -5.29 -3.47
CA ALA A 57 7.88 -6.35 -4.49
C ALA A 57 8.02 -7.75 -3.84
N ILE A 58 7.03 -8.11 -3.02
CA ILE A 58 7.08 -9.29 -2.15
C ILE A 58 7.07 -10.60 -2.95
N ALA A 59 7.98 -11.50 -2.61
CA ALA A 59 8.05 -12.82 -3.25
C ALA A 59 6.81 -13.68 -2.94
N TYR A 60 6.22 -13.49 -1.75
CA TYR A 60 5.06 -14.24 -1.26
C TYR A 60 3.89 -13.30 -0.97
N GLY A 61 2.75 -13.57 -1.61
CA GLY A 61 1.49 -12.88 -1.39
C GLY A 61 0.34 -13.70 -2.00
N PRO A 62 -0.93 -13.33 -1.75
CA PRO A 62 -2.06 -13.97 -2.40
C PRO A 62 -1.96 -13.80 -3.93
N ARG A 63 -2.12 -14.89 -4.68
CA ARG A 63 -2.17 -14.88 -6.15
C ARG A 63 -3.38 -15.68 -6.63
N SER A 64 -3.91 -15.34 -7.79
CA SER A 64 -5.04 -16.06 -8.37
C SER A 64 -4.66 -17.46 -8.87
N GLY A 65 -5.63 -18.36 -8.87
CA GLY A 65 -5.47 -19.76 -9.27
C GLY A 65 -6.80 -20.51 -9.24
N ASN A 66 -6.77 -21.82 -9.46
CA ASN A 66 -7.97 -22.62 -9.75
C ASN A 66 -8.89 -22.97 -8.56
N ARG A 67 -8.70 -22.39 -7.36
CA ARG A 67 -9.42 -22.83 -6.14
C ARG A 67 -9.85 -21.74 -5.16
N THR A 68 -8.91 -20.98 -4.59
CA THR A 68 -9.20 -20.09 -3.45
C THR A 68 -9.48 -18.65 -3.89
N VAL A 69 -8.57 -18.08 -4.68
CA VAL A 69 -8.70 -16.76 -5.29
C VAL A 69 -8.83 -17.00 -6.79
N LEU A 70 -10.06 -16.93 -7.31
CA LEU A 70 -10.37 -17.46 -8.66
C LEU A 70 -9.98 -16.52 -9.81
N ASP A 71 -9.80 -15.24 -9.51
CA ASP A 71 -9.24 -14.23 -10.43
C ASP A 71 -8.55 -13.15 -9.56
N SER A 72 -7.87 -12.20 -10.19
CA SER A 72 -7.17 -11.14 -9.47
C SER A 72 -8.17 -10.17 -8.78
N PRO A 73 -7.81 -9.57 -7.62
CA PRO A 73 -8.77 -8.90 -6.75
C PRO A 73 -9.57 -7.76 -7.41
N GLU A 74 -8.98 -6.99 -8.31
CA GLU A 74 -9.66 -5.90 -9.02
C GLU A 74 -10.80 -6.41 -9.93
N ARG A 75 -10.59 -7.52 -10.65
CA ARG A 75 -11.62 -8.19 -11.45
C ARG A 75 -12.67 -8.90 -10.59
N LEU A 76 -12.30 -9.40 -9.41
CA LEU A 76 -13.29 -9.94 -8.46
C LEU A 76 -14.22 -8.84 -7.94
N VAL A 77 -13.68 -7.67 -7.56
CA VAL A 77 -14.48 -6.52 -7.14
C VAL A 77 -15.34 -5.98 -8.29
N ALA A 78 -14.74 -5.74 -9.46
CA ALA A 78 -15.46 -5.23 -10.64
C ALA A 78 -16.57 -6.18 -11.15
N SER A 79 -16.49 -7.48 -10.87
CA SER A 79 -17.54 -8.47 -11.20
C SER A 79 -18.47 -8.84 -10.03
N GLY A 80 -18.41 -8.11 -8.91
CA GLY A 80 -19.30 -8.32 -7.75
C GLY A 80 -19.02 -9.61 -6.96
N LYS A 81 -17.88 -10.25 -7.18
CA LYS A 81 -17.50 -11.56 -6.59
C LYS A 81 -16.84 -11.39 -5.22
N TYR A 82 -17.48 -10.66 -4.32
CA TYR A 82 -17.02 -10.43 -2.96
C TYR A 82 -18.20 -10.40 -1.98
N ALA A 83 -17.93 -10.63 -0.70
CA ALA A 83 -18.93 -10.44 0.35
C ALA A 83 -19.09 -8.94 0.63
N ALA A 84 -20.14 -8.33 0.08
CA ALA A 84 -20.47 -6.93 0.32
C ALA A 84 -21.02 -6.73 1.75
N VAL A 85 -20.10 -6.45 2.68
CA VAL A 85 -20.39 -6.11 4.08
C VAL A 85 -20.09 -4.64 4.36
N PRO A 86 -20.68 -4.02 5.40
CA PRO A 86 -20.20 -2.74 5.92
C PRO A 86 -18.70 -2.81 6.21
N MET A 87 -17.96 -1.73 5.95
CA MET A 87 -16.52 -1.69 6.14
C MET A 87 -16.03 -0.28 6.50
N ILE A 88 -15.05 -0.22 7.39
CA ILE A 88 -14.14 0.92 7.50
C ILE A 88 -12.89 0.59 6.68
N GLN A 89 -12.45 1.51 5.82
CA GLN A 89 -11.14 1.49 5.17
C GLN A 89 -10.42 2.80 5.48
N GLY A 90 -9.13 2.72 5.78
CA GLY A 90 -8.26 3.87 5.97
C GLY A 90 -6.82 3.53 5.59
N SER A 91 -6.06 4.58 5.33
CA SER A 91 -4.63 4.54 5.08
C SER A 91 -3.94 5.60 5.92
N MET A 92 -2.67 5.37 6.17
CA MET A 92 -1.76 6.39 6.68
C MET A 92 -1.57 7.45 5.59
N GLU A 93 -1.26 8.70 5.97
CA GLU A 93 -1.08 9.76 4.96
C GLU A 93 0.14 9.47 4.07
N ASP A 94 1.17 8.96 4.74
CA ASP A 94 2.45 8.56 4.23
C ASP A 94 2.57 7.03 4.42
N GLU A 95 1.66 6.24 3.82
CA GLU A 95 1.93 4.82 3.45
C GLU A 95 3.17 4.70 2.55
N GLY A 96 3.69 5.85 2.11
CA GLY A 96 4.97 6.16 1.52
C GLY A 96 6.17 6.17 2.47
N THR A 97 7.42 6.21 1.97
CA THR A 97 8.72 6.39 2.68
C THR A 97 9.65 5.21 3.11
N LEU A 98 9.65 4.61 4.33
CA LEU A 98 10.49 3.44 4.80
C LEU A 98 10.89 2.43 3.74
N THR A 99 9.96 1.80 3.02
CA THR A 99 10.29 0.79 2.02
C THR A 99 11.05 1.41 0.85
N SER A 100 10.99 2.74 0.69
CA SER A 100 11.79 3.63 -0.18
C SER A 100 13.17 4.03 0.42
N LEU A 101 13.44 3.76 1.70
CA LEU A 101 14.77 3.99 2.30
C LEU A 101 15.85 3.10 1.68
N PHE A 102 15.44 1.94 1.16
CA PHE A 102 16.36 0.86 0.77
C PHE A 102 16.79 0.93 -0.70
N GLN A 103 16.40 1.96 -1.46
CA GLN A 103 16.74 2.19 -2.87
C GLN A 103 17.38 3.58 -3.11
N PRO A 104 18.48 3.93 -2.40
CA PRO A 104 19.11 5.26 -2.51
C PRO A 104 19.71 5.59 -3.88
N ASN A 105 19.80 4.61 -4.78
CA ASN A 105 20.25 4.74 -6.16
C ASN A 105 19.12 5.02 -7.18
N VAL A 106 17.84 4.97 -6.79
CA VAL A 106 16.69 5.11 -7.72
C VAL A 106 16.28 6.60 -7.81
N THR A 107 17.23 7.45 -8.22
CA THR A 107 17.17 8.92 -8.00
C THR A 107 16.36 9.71 -9.02
N THR A 108 15.84 9.09 -10.08
CA THR A 108 15.09 9.75 -11.15
C THR A 108 13.80 9.02 -11.51
N THR A 109 12.88 9.71 -12.15
CA THR A 109 11.66 9.19 -12.80
C THR A 109 11.95 7.98 -13.70
N ALA A 110 12.98 8.08 -14.56
CA ALA A 110 13.42 6.97 -15.41
C ALA A 110 13.97 5.77 -14.61
N LEU A 111 14.77 6.01 -13.58
CA LEU A 111 15.27 4.93 -12.70
C LEU A 111 14.12 4.29 -11.91
N LEU A 112 13.11 5.07 -11.52
CA LEU A 112 11.91 4.59 -10.84
C LEU A 112 11.05 3.72 -11.77
N ALA A 113 10.84 4.14 -13.03
CA ALA A 113 10.17 3.31 -14.05
C ALA A 113 10.91 1.98 -14.28
N GLN A 114 12.25 2.00 -14.37
CA GLN A 114 13.06 0.79 -14.51
C GLN A 114 12.99 -0.12 -13.28
N TYR A 115 13.03 0.45 -12.07
CA TYR A 115 12.85 -0.27 -10.80
C TYR A 115 11.47 -0.96 -10.72
N LEU A 116 10.41 -0.22 -11.07
CA LEU A 116 9.05 -0.75 -11.14
C LEU A 116 8.92 -1.86 -12.19
N LYS A 117 9.52 -1.70 -13.38
CA LYS A 117 9.54 -2.72 -14.43
C LYS A 117 10.21 -4.02 -13.98
N GLN A 118 11.38 -3.90 -13.33
CA GLN A 118 12.20 -5.04 -12.94
C GLN A 118 11.62 -5.83 -11.78
N LEU A 119 11.00 -5.18 -10.78
CA LEU A 119 10.59 -5.84 -9.53
C LEU A 119 9.07 -5.92 -9.34
N TYR A 120 8.30 -4.97 -9.84
CA TYR A 120 6.84 -4.89 -9.63
C TYR A 120 6.09 -5.39 -10.86
N PHE A 121 6.00 -4.56 -11.90
CA PHE A 121 5.04 -4.69 -12.99
C PHE A 121 5.70 -5.30 -14.22
N TRP A 122 5.96 -6.61 -14.16
CA TRP A 122 6.70 -7.34 -15.20
C TRP A 122 6.01 -7.28 -16.58
N ARG A 123 4.69 -7.07 -16.62
CA ARG A 123 3.90 -7.02 -17.86
C ARG A 123 3.81 -5.63 -18.50
N ALA A 124 3.84 -4.55 -17.71
CA ALA A 124 3.87 -3.18 -18.23
C ALA A 124 5.17 -2.91 -19.03
N SER A 125 5.14 -2.07 -20.04
CA SER A 125 6.34 -1.57 -20.74
C SER A 125 7.06 -0.49 -19.94
N GLU A 126 8.31 -0.18 -20.32
CA GLU A 126 9.04 0.94 -19.71
C GLU A 126 8.38 2.30 -20.04
N ALA A 127 7.73 2.42 -21.21
CA ALA A 127 6.98 3.63 -21.59
C ALA A 127 5.76 3.86 -20.68
N GLU A 128 4.91 2.85 -20.50
CA GLU A 128 3.74 2.95 -19.60
C GLU A 128 4.17 3.25 -18.15
N LEU A 129 5.34 2.78 -17.71
CA LEU A 129 5.87 3.07 -16.38
C LEU A 129 6.53 4.46 -16.26
N VAL A 130 7.07 5.01 -17.36
CA VAL A 130 7.47 6.42 -17.41
C VAL A 130 6.24 7.34 -17.38
N ASP A 131 5.19 7.01 -18.12
CA ASP A 131 3.90 7.73 -18.07
C ASP A 131 3.32 7.70 -16.64
N TYR A 132 3.33 6.55 -15.97
CA TYR A 132 2.89 6.41 -14.59
C TYR A 132 3.69 7.28 -13.61
N THR A 133 5.03 7.16 -13.61
CA THR A 133 5.90 7.93 -12.69
C THR A 133 5.81 9.43 -12.94
N SER A 134 5.55 9.86 -14.18
CA SER A 134 5.38 11.27 -14.54
C SER A 134 4.14 11.93 -13.92
N THR A 135 3.11 11.16 -13.52
CA THR A 135 1.95 11.71 -12.77
C THR A 135 2.30 12.17 -11.35
N TYR A 136 3.46 11.76 -10.82
CA TYR A 136 4.04 12.25 -9.56
C TYR A 136 5.04 13.41 -9.79
N GLY A 137 5.16 13.87 -11.04
CA GLY A 137 6.08 14.92 -11.47
C GLY A 137 7.50 14.45 -11.77
N ASN A 138 8.40 15.41 -11.94
CA ASN A 138 9.83 15.19 -12.10
C ASN A 138 10.58 15.21 -10.76
N GLU A 139 11.90 15.03 -10.79
CA GLU A 139 12.77 14.97 -9.62
C GLU A 139 12.69 16.22 -8.74
N PHE A 140 12.55 17.40 -9.34
CA PHE A 140 12.46 18.67 -8.61
C PHE A 140 11.09 18.87 -7.98
N SER A 141 10.00 18.59 -8.70
CA SER A 141 8.65 18.67 -8.12
C SER A 141 8.38 17.56 -7.08
N GLY A 142 8.94 16.37 -7.30
CA GLY A 142 8.80 15.24 -6.39
C GLY A 142 9.56 15.42 -5.07
N ALA A 143 10.67 16.15 -5.08
CA ALA A 143 11.39 16.61 -3.87
C ALA A 143 10.71 17.81 -3.14
N VAL A 144 9.47 18.16 -3.52
CA VAL A 144 8.69 19.29 -2.96
C VAL A 144 7.21 18.92 -2.69
N LEU A 145 6.66 18.02 -3.50
CA LEU A 145 5.26 17.55 -3.46
C LEU A 145 5.13 16.05 -3.13
N GLY A 146 6.26 15.40 -2.85
CA GLY A 146 6.32 13.99 -2.50
C GLY A 146 5.85 13.69 -1.08
N SER A 147 6.21 12.51 -0.57
CA SER A 147 5.96 12.12 0.82
C SER A 147 7.26 12.19 1.64
N PRO A 148 7.31 12.84 2.82
CA PRO A 148 6.17 13.25 3.66
C PRO A 148 5.31 14.37 3.09
N PHE A 149 4.00 14.13 2.98
CA PHE A 149 3.17 15.03 2.18
C PHE A 149 3.07 16.43 2.82
N ARG A 150 3.51 17.42 2.03
CA ARG A 150 3.56 18.86 2.36
C ARG A 150 4.70 19.26 3.31
N THR A 151 5.85 18.58 3.30
CA THR A 151 7.06 19.02 4.03
C THR A 151 8.05 19.86 3.22
N GLY A 152 7.71 20.23 1.99
CA GLY A 152 8.61 21.04 1.14
C GLY A 152 9.84 20.21 0.78
N THR A 153 11.03 20.70 1.13
CA THR A 153 12.30 19.94 0.94
C THR A 153 12.85 19.40 2.27
N ASP A 154 12.12 19.53 3.37
CA ASP A 154 12.68 19.37 4.73
C ASP A 154 12.98 17.91 5.10
N ASN A 155 12.48 16.92 4.34
CA ASN A 155 12.75 15.49 4.54
C ASN A 155 13.37 14.81 3.30
N GLU A 156 13.95 15.57 2.37
CA GLU A 156 14.64 15.05 1.18
C GLU A 156 15.99 14.40 1.55
N LEU A 157 15.93 13.19 2.13
CA LEU A 157 17.06 12.47 2.71
C LEU A 157 18.21 12.19 1.71
N PHE A 158 17.87 11.90 0.45
CA PHE A 158 18.82 11.63 -0.64
C PHE A 158 18.12 11.68 -2.01
N PRO A 159 18.71 12.28 -3.05
CA PRO A 159 18.03 12.75 -4.27
C PRO A 159 16.88 11.88 -4.82
N GLY A 160 15.73 12.51 -5.04
CA GLY A 160 14.46 11.89 -5.38
C GLY A 160 13.81 11.16 -4.20
N PHE A 161 14.15 11.48 -2.96
CA PHE A 161 13.60 10.78 -1.79
C PHE A 161 12.11 10.99 -1.70
N GLU A 162 11.63 12.23 -1.57
CA GLU A 162 10.20 12.49 -1.38
C GLU A 162 9.38 11.98 -2.59
N LEU A 163 9.96 11.96 -3.80
CA LEU A 163 9.38 11.37 -5.01
C LEU A 163 9.14 9.85 -4.90
N ARG A 164 10.19 9.05 -4.63
CA ARG A 164 10.03 7.60 -4.41
C ARG A 164 9.13 7.33 -3.22
N ALA A 165 9.29 8.15 -2.19
CA ALA A 165 8.61 8.02 -0.95
C ALA A 165 7.13 8.31 -1.09
N ALA A 166 6.65 9.10 -2.05
CA ALA A 166 5.23 9.19 -2.38
C ALA A 166 4.59 7.84 -2.79
N LEU A 167 5.37 6.75 -2.88
CA LEU A 167 4.91 5.40 -3.17
C LEU A 167 4.98 4.38 -1.99
N ILE A 168 6.04 4.22 -1.14
CA ILE A 168 6.10 3.10 -0.10
C ILE A 168 6.88 3.32 1.28
N GLY A 169 6.26 3.22 2.50
CA GLY A 169 6.86 3.08 3.88
C GLY A 169 6.46 3.90 5.19
N THR A 170 7.43 4.31 6.06
CA THR A 170 7.46 5.08 7.39
C THR A 170 8.89 5.59 7.87
N PRO A 171 9.24 6.07 9.12
CA PRO A 171 9.47 7.46 9.68
C PRO A 171 10.91 8.15 9.57
N TYR A 172 11.09 9.42 10.05
CA TYR A 172 11.73 10.65 9.38
C TYR A 172 10.80 11.18 8.27
N LEU A 173 9.58 10.65 8.28
CA LEU A 173 8.98 10.16 7.07
C LEU A 173 7.46 10.00 7.26
N GLY A 174 6.82 11.06 7.76
CA GLY A 174 5.36 11.21 7.75
C GLY A 174 4.54 10.34 8.71
N THR A 175 3.22 10.45 8.60
CA THR A 175 2.22 9.63 9.33
C THR A 175 1.96 8.37 8.53
N SER A 176 2.47 7.23 8.97
CA SER A 176 3.02 6.26 8.02
C SER A 176 2.87 4.78 8.39
N HIS A 177 3.21 3.86 7.50
CA HIS A 177 2.81 2.44 7.53
C HIS A 177 3.04 1.75 8.89
N GLY A 178 1.95 1.31 9.54
CA GLY A 178 1.97 0.67 10.86
C GLY A 178 2.07 1.62 12.06
N SER A 179 2.10 2.94 11.85
CA SER A 179 2.10 3.93 12.94
C SER A 179 0.75 4.03 13.67
N ASP A 180 -0.33 3.50 13.09
CA ASP A 180 -1.66 3.33 13.67
C ASP A 180 -1.75 2.24 14.73
N VAL A 181 -0.88 1.22 14.67
CA VAL A 181 -0.90 0.07 15.59
C VAL A 181 -0.82 0.51 17.05
N ILE A 182 0.00 1.52 17.37
CA ILE A 182 0.11 2.02 18.75
C ILE A 182 -1.13 2.84 19.17
N PRO A 183 -1.60 3.87 18.41
CA PRO A 183 -2.89 4.53 18.65
C PRO A 183 -4.10 3.60 18.80
N ILE A 184 -4.18 2.52 18.01
CA ILE A 184 -5.32 1.59 18.06
C ILE A 184 -5.22 0.64 19.26
N PHE A 185 -4.07 -0.01 19.49
CA PHE A 185 -3.96 -1.14 20.42
C PHE A 185 -3.34 -0.82 21.78
N SER A 186 -2.80 0.39 22.02
CA SER A 186 -2.21 0.75 23.32
C SER A 186 -3.22 1.00 24.45
N GLY A 187 -4.52 1.17 24.13
CA GLY A 187 -5.54 1.57 25.09
C GLY A 187 -5.38 2.98 25.65
N ASN A 188 -4.43 3.78 25.12
CA ASN A 188 -4.20 5.15 25.55
C ASN A 188 -5.16 6.11 24.84
N THR A 189 -6.25 6.49 25.50
CA THR A 189 -7.25 7.45 24.99
C THR A 189 -6.93 8.92 25.33
N THR A 190 -5.75 9.23 25.89
CA THR A 190 -5.37 10.63 26.20
C THR A 190 -4.98 11.46 24.98
N VAL A 191 -4.63 10.80 23.87
CA VAL A 191 -4.33 11.42 22.57
C VAL A 191 -5.58 11.38 21.70
N HIS A 192 -5.93 12.51 21.08
CA HIS A 192 -7.16 12.64 20.29
C HIS A 192 -7.28 11.58 19.19
N ALA A 193 -6.19 11.39 18.41
CA ALA A 193 -6.16 10.40 17.34
C ALA A 193 -6.44 8.97 17.83
N ALA A 194 -5.84 8.58 18.95
CA ALA A 194 -6.03 7.25 19.54
C ALA A 194 -7.45 7.07 20.07
N ASN A 195 -8.02 8.10 20.71
CA ASN A 195 -9.41 8.08 21.18
C ASN A 195 -10.42 7.99 20.03
N GLU A 196 -10.27 8.79 18.97
CA GLU A 196 -11.19 8.77 17.83
C GLU A 196 -11.13 7.43 17.09
N LEU A 197 -9.93 6.89 16.82
CA LEU A 197 -9.75 5.57 16.19
C LEU A 197 -10.36 4.45 17.04
N GLN A 198 -10.07 4.40 18.34
CA GLN A 198 -10.63 3.38 19.24
C GLN A 198 -12.15 3.50 19.34
N THR A 199 -12.69 4.73 19.44
CA THR A 199 -14.15 4.97 19.50
C THR A 199 -14.83 4.52 18.21
N ALA A 200 -14.32 4.93 17.05
CA ALA A 200 -14.89 4.57 15.76
C ALA A 200 -14.88 3.05 15.50
N PHE A 201 -13.78 2.35 15.81
CA PHE A 201 -13.72 0.90 15.68
C PHE A 201 -14.64 0.17 16.67
N LEU A 202 -14.74 0.63 17.94
CA LEU A 202 -15.65 0.03 18.92
C LEU A 202 -17.12 0.24 18.52
N ASN A 203 -17.51 1.45 18.14
CA ASN A 203 -18.84 1.76 17.62
C ASN A 203 -19.18 0.85 16.43
N PHE A 204 -18.26 0.72 15.47
CA PHE A 204 -18.44 -0.10 14.29
C PHE A 204 -18.57 -1.60 14.61
N ILE A 205 -17.80 -2.12 15.58
CA ILE A 205 -17.91 -3.51 16.06
C ILE A 205 -19.29 -3.78 16.68
N TYR A 206 -19.86 -2.83 17.43
CA TYR A 206 -21.14 -3.02 18.11
C TYR A 206 -22.39 -2.62 17.29
N THR A 207 -22.23 -1.77 16.27
CA THR A 207 -23.38 -1.15 15.55
C THR A 207 -23.28 -1.16 14.03
N LEU A 208 -22.13 -1.55 13.45
CA LEU A 208 -21.80 -1.44 12.02
C LEU A 208 -21.74 0.01 11.48
N ASP A 209 -21.64 0.98 12.39
CA ASP A 209 -21.57 2.43 12.14
C ASP A 209 -20.43 3.02 13.03
N PRO A 210 -19.50 3.85 12.50
CA PRO A 210 -18.42 4.44 13.28
C PRO A 210 -18.87 5.57 14.24
N ASP A 211 -19.97 6.26 13.95
CA ASP A 211 -20.56 7.26 14.84
C ASP A 211 -21.54 6.63 15.84
N GLY A 212 -22.24 5.58 15.43
CA GLY A 212 -23.00 4.67 16.29
C GLY A 212 -23.96 5.38 17.23
N LYS A 213 -23.78 5.19 18.54
CA LYS A 213 -24.41 6.06 19.55
C LYS A 213 -23.44 7.20 19.85
N LEU A 214 -23.71 8.37 19.27
CA LEU A 214 -22.95 9.59 19.52
C LEU A 214 -22.84 9.87 21.04
N GLU A 215 -21.62 9.78 21.56
CA GLU A 215 -21.33 10.11 22.96
C GLU A 215 -21.66 11.60 23.24
N PRO A 216 -22.35 11.93 24.35
CA PRO A 216 -22.73 13.30 24.66
C PRO A 216 -21.52 14.25 24.76
N GLY A 217 -21.28 15.02 23.70
CA GLY A 217 -20.14 15.93 23.60
C GLY A 217 -19.00 15.46 22.69
N LYS A 218 -19.20 14.45 21.81
CA LYS A 218 -18.28 14.17 20.68
C LYS A 218 -17.98 15.49 19.93
N LYS A 219 -16.69 15.86 19.86
CA LYS A 219 -16.21 17.12 19.24
C LYS A 219 -15.73 16.96 17.80
N THR A 220 -15.57 15.72 17.35
CA THR A 220 -15.19 15.34 15.99
C THR A 220 -16.37 15.42 15.04
N PRO A 221 -16.13 15.64 13.74
CA PRO A 221 -17.20 15.71 12.74
C PRO A 221 -17.91 14.35 12.59
N LEU A 222 -19.17 14.40 12.15
CA LEU A 222 -19.92 13.22 11.73
C LEU A 222 -19.24 12.57 10.51
N TRP A 223 -18.86 11.30 10.62
CA TRP A 223 -18.20 10.53 9.58
C TRP A 223 -19.24 9.84 8.68
N LEU A 224 -19.83 10.64 7.78
CA LEU A 224 -20.74 10.16 6.77
C LEU A 224 -20.13 9.05 5.91
N GLN A 225 -20.97 8.12 5.44
CA GLN A 225 -20.58 7.09 4.49
C GLN A 225 -20.05 7.75 3.20
N TRP A 226 -18.80 7.45 2.86
CA TRP A 226 -18.04 7.99 1.70
C TRP A 226 -18.84 8.11 0.39
N SER A 227 -19.73 7.17 0.09
CA SER A 227 -20.55 7.19 -1.12
C SER A 227 -21.64 8.28 -1.17
N MET A 228 -21.80 9.10 -0.13
CA MET A 228 -22.78 10.19 -0.08
C MET A 228 -22.19 11.56 -0.45
N ASP A 229 -20.91 11.80 -0.16
CA ASP A 229 -20.25 13.10 -0.34
C ASP A 229 -18.77 13.02 -0.78
N TYR A 230 -18.22 11.81 -0.91
CA TYR A 230 -16.81 11.53 -1.23
C TYR A 230 -15.83 12.15 -0.24
N GLN A 231 -16.18 12.22 1.05
CA GLN A 231 -15.28 12.67 2.11
C GLN A 231 -14.66 11.52 2.92
N GLN A 232 -13.45 11.77 3.43
CA GLN A 232 -12.72 10.96 4.39
C GLN A 232 -12.56 11.71 5.71
N LEU A 233 -12.48 10.98 6.84
CA LEU A 233 -12.11 11.54 8.13
C LEU A 233 -10.57 11.60 8.26
N GLN A 234 -9.99 12.79 8.15
CA GLN A 234 -8.56 13.00 8.41
C GLN A 234 -8.35 13.26 9.90
N ILE A 235 -7.50 12.43 10.53
CA ILE A 235 -7.25 12.42 11.97
C ILE A 235 -5.83 12.92 12.24
N PHE A 236 -5.70 13.89 13.16
CA PHE A 236 -4.46 14.48 13.64
C PHE A 236 -4.28 14.20 15.15
N PRO A 237 -3.08 14.38 15.74
CA PRO A 237 -2.81 14.07 17.15
C PRO A 237 -3.72 14.80 18.17
N ASP A 238 -4.31 15.94 17.80
CA ASP A 238 -5.11 16.82 18.64
C ASP A 238 -6.53 17.13 18.08
N SER A 239 -6.84 16.69 16.86
CA SER A 239 -8.00 17.16 16.10
C SER A 239 -8.40 16.20 14.97
N SER A 240 -9.58 16.40 14.37
CA SER A 240 -9.98 15.71 13.13
C SER A 240 -10.88 16.58 12.28
N ARG A 241 -10.86 16.36 10.97
CA ARG A 241 -11.67 17.08 9.98
C ARG A 241 -12.14 16.14 8.87
N LEU A 242 -13.20 16.53 8.18
CA LEU A 242 -13.51 15.92 6.88
C LEU A 242 -12.61 16.54 5.80
N VAL A 243 -12.23 15.73 4.81
CA VAL A 243 -11.50 16.15 3.60
C VAL A 243 -12.09 15.44 2.39
N VAL A 244 -12.16 16.12 1.25
CA VAL A 244 -12.63 15.51 0.00
C VAL A 244 -11.58 14.56 -0.57
N ASP A 245 -12.00 13.37 -0.99
CA ASP A 245 -11.17 12.30 -1.52
C ASP A 245 -10.80 12.53 -3.00
N ASN A 246 -10.03 13.60 -3.27
CA ASN A 246 -9.65 14.02 -4.62
C ASN A 246 -8.16 14.39 -4.77
N TYR A 247 -7.34 14.06 -3.78
CA TYR A 247 -5.90 14.30 -3.80
C TYR A 247 -5.18 13.38 -4.80
N ARG A 248 -4.18 13.90 -5.53
CA ARG A 248 -3.43 13.18 -6.57
C ARG A 248 -4.33 12.55 -7.65
N ALA A 249 -5.43 13.24 -8.01
CA ALA A 249 -6.43 12.76 -8.95
C ALA A 249 -5.86 12.27 -10.29
N GLU A 250 -4.80 12.90 -10.82
CA GLU A 250 -4.14 12.48 -12.07
C GLU A 250 -3.51 11.08 -11.96
N SER A 251 -2.75 10.81 -10.90
CA SER A 251 -2.18 9.47 -10.63
C SER A 251 -3.28 8.43 -10.40
N PHE A 252 -4.34 8.79 -9.67
CA PHE A 252 -5.50 7.92 -9.44
C PHE A 252 -6.22 7.55 -10.74
N ASP A 253 -6.52 8.55 -11.58
CA ASP A 253 -7.13 8.37 -12.90
C ASP A 253 -6.25 7.53 -13.83
N TRP A 254 -4.92 7.68 -13.74
CA TRP A 254 -3.98 6.86 -14.51
C TRP A 254 -4.01 5.40 -14.03
N ILE A 255 -3.93 5.15 -12.73
CA ILE A 255 -3.97 3.80 -12.13
C ILE A 255 -5.26 3.08 -12.50
N LEU A 256 -6.43 3.74 -12.41
CA LEU A 256 -7.71 3.13 -12.76
C LEU A 256 -7.80 2.72 -14.24
N LYS A 257 -7.16 3.45 -15.15
CA LYS A 257 -7.18 3.18 -16.60
C LYS A 257 -6.22 2.06 -17.02
N HIS A 258 -5.23 1.73 -16.19
CA HIS A 258 -4.13 0.81 -16.51
C HIS A 258 -3.91 -0.29 -15.44
N VAL A 259 -4.93 -0.59 -14.64
CA VAL A 259 -4.83 -1.54 -13.52
C VAL A 259 -4.44 -2.97 -13.97
N ASP A 260 -4.72 -3.31 -15.22
CA ASP A 260 -4.44 -4.62 -15.85
C ASP A 260 -2.97 -4.85 -16.25
N ILE A 261 -2.18 -3.78 -16.38
CA ILE A 261 -0.72 -3.85 -16.52
C ILE A 261 0.01 -3.70 -15.17
N LEU A 262 -0.64 -3.11 -14.16
CA LEU A 262 -0.13 -2.94 -12.78
C LEU A 262 -0.24 -4.21 -11.91
N HIS A 263 -0.31 -5.40 -12.52
CA HIS A 263 -0.26 -6.67 -11.78
C HIS A 263 1.17 -6.95 -11.29
N PHE A 264 1.34 -7.14 -9.98
CA PHE A 264 2.61 -7.53 -9.35
C PHE A 264 2.75 -9.05 -9.15
#